data_AF-C1CWH0-F1
#
_entry.id   AF-C1CWH0-F1
#
_cell.length_a   1.000
_cell.length_b   1.000
_cell.length_c   1.000
_cell.angle_alpha   90.00
_cell.angle_beta   90.00
_cell.angle_gamma   90.00
#
_symmetry.space_group_name_H-M   'P 1'
#
loop_
_entity.id
_entity.type
_entity.pdbx_description
1 polymer ?
#
loop_
_entity_poly.entity_id
_entity_poly.type
_entity_poly.pdbx_seq_one_letter_code
_entity_poly.pdbx_strand_id
1 'polypeptide(L)'
;MPVRIRIYGKEAEFSQGCWSCDDDSLLALLEALADPRARTEQEEREHATYAAGRLGGLIATPYGWEAAPMPAPEITLGDVMPAPAPRDGGRSGGGLLGLLRRRR
;
A
#
# COMPACT_ATOMS: atom_id res chain seq x y z
N MET A 1 3.42 22.65 5.81
CA MET A 1 3.01 23.50 4.66
C MET A 1 1.98 22.69 3.89
N PRO A 2 0.87 23.27 3.40
CA PRO A 2 -0.14 22.50 2.67
C PRO A 2 0.49 21.83 1.44
N VAL A 3 0.18 20.53 1.26
CA VAL A 3 0.70 19.74 0.14
C VAL A 3 -0.32 19.76 -0.99
N ARG A 4 0.13 20.09 -2.19
CA ARG A 4 -0.73 20.23 -3.37
C ARG A 4 -0.63 19.02 -4.27
N ILE A 5 -1.78 18.52 -4.70
CA ILE A 5 -1.91 17.45 -5.69
C ILE A 5 -2.82 17.87 -6.83
N ARG A 6 -2.71 17.19 -7.97
CA ARG A 6 -3.59 17.37 -9.11
C ARG A 6 -4.10 16.04 -9.62
N ILE A 7 -5.41 15.87 -9.67
CA ILE A 7 -6.07 14.64 -10.12
C ILE A 7 -7.12 15.05 -11.17
N TYR A 8 -7.11 14.40 -12.34
CA TYR A 8 -8.01 14.71 -13.47
C TYR A 8 -8.08 16.20 -13.85
N GLY A 9 -6.96 16.92 -13.70
CA GLY A 9 -6.88 18.36 -13.99
C GLY A 9 -7.43 19.28 -12.89
N LYS A 10 -7.94 18.73 -11.78
CA LYS A 10 -8.39 19.46 -10.60
C LYS A 10 -7.30 19.48 -9.54
N GLU A 11 -7.15 20.60 -8.86
CA GLU A 11 -6.17 20.74 -7.78
C GLU A 11 -6.83 20.52 -6.42
N ALA A 12 -6.08 19.91 -5.51
CA ALA A 12 -6.48 19.74 -4.13
C ALA A 12 -5.28 20.00 -3.20
N GLU A 13 -5.59 20.46 -1.99
CA GLU A 13 -4.63 20.74 -0.93
C GLU A 13 -4.91 19.87 0.28
N PHE A 14 -3.86 19.24 0.81
CA PHE A 14 -3.90 18.54 2.09
C PHE A 14 -3.16 19.35 3.14
N SER A 15 -3.82 19.62 4.25
CA SER A 15 -3.16 20.20 5.42
C SER A 15 -3.93 19.86 6.68
N GLN A 16 -3.20 19.58 7.76
CA GLN A 16 -3.73 19.32 9.08
C GLN A 16 -4.81 18.23 9.02
N GLY A 17 -4.53 17.12 8.34
CA GLY A 17 -5.43 15.99 8.26
C GLY A 17 -6.71 16.22 7.45
N CYS A 18 -6.84 17.32 6.70
CA CYS A 18 -8.03 17.68 5.95
C CYS A 18 -7.71 17.99 4.50
N TRP A 19 -8.65 17.67 3.61
CA TRP A 19 -8.58 18.03 2.19
C TRP A 19 -9.35 19.33 1.91
N SER A 20 -8.84 20.09 0.94
CA SER A 20 -9.53 21.23 0.33
C SER A 20 -9.46 21.08 -1.18
N CYS A 21 -10.60 21.18 -1.87
CA CYS A 21 -10.70 21.09 -3.31
C CYS A 21 -11.98 21.81 -3.78
N ASP A 22 -11.90 22.50 -4.92
CA ASP A 22 -13.06 23.20 -5.52
C ASP A 22 -14.08 22.25 -6.17
N ASP A 23 -13.72 20.97 -6.35
CA ASP A 23 -14.58 19.95 -6.96
C ASP A 23 -15.11 19.00 -5.89
N ASP A 24 -16.41 19.04 -5.63
CA ASP A 24 -17.07 18.25 -4.56
C ASP A 24 -16.89 16.73 -4.75
N SER A 25 -16.85 16.26 -6.01
CA SER A 25 -16.72 14.83 -6.30
C SER A 25 -15.31 14.35 -6.00
N LEU A 26 -14.29 15.12 -6.40
CA LEU A 26 -12.91 14.84 -6.04
C LEU A 26 -12.69 14.97 -4.54
N LEU A 27 -13.27 16.00 -3.90
CA LEU A 27 -13.18 16.17 -2.45
C LEU A 27 -13.73 14.94 -1.71
N ALA A 28 -14.91 14.44 -2.09
CA ALA A 28 -15.49 13.25 -1.49
C ALA A 28 -14.61 12.00 -1.64
N LEU A 29 -13.94 11.84 -2.79
CA LEU A 29 -12.98 10.74 -3.01
C LEU A 29 -11.73 10.87 -2.14
N LEU A 30 -11.22 12.09 -1.97
CA LEU A 30 -10.04 12.36 -1.15
C LEU A 30 -10.34 12.22 0.35
N GLU A 31 -11.52 12.67 0.80
CA GLU A 31 -11.99 12.49 2.18
C GLU A 31 -12.12 11.01 2.55
N ALA A 32 -12.49 10.14 1.61
CA ALA A 32 -12.52 8.69 1.83
C ALA A 32 -11.12 8.09 2.10
N LEU A 33 -10.05 8.78 1.69
CA LEU A 33 -8.68 8.38 1.94
C LEU A 33 -8.07 9.10 3.14
N ALA A 34 -8.69 10.16 3.66
CA ALA A 34 -8.08 11.09 4.61
C ALA A 34 -7.53 10.41 5.86
N ASP A 35 -6.29 10.75 6.24
CA ASP A 35 -5.72 10.39 7.53
C ASP A 35 -5.70 11.62 8.45
N PRO A 36 -6.63 11.72 9.43
CA PRO A 36 -6.66 12.85 10.34
C PRO A 36 -5.48 12.89 11.31
N ARG A 37 -4.63 11.86 11.34
CA ARG A 37 -3.43 11.80 12.20
C ARG A 37 -2.20 12.41 11.53
N ALA A 38 -2.20 12.58 10.21
CA ALA A 38 -1.12 13.24 9.49
C ALA A 38 -1.11 14.74 9.82
N ARG A 39 -0.21 15.15 10.72
CA ARG A 39 -0.15 16.53 11.26
C ARG A 39 1.21 17.19 11.06
N THR A 40 2.24 16.39 10.84
CA THR A 40 3.58 16.89 10.49
C THR A 40 3.71 17.09 8.99
N GLU A 41 4.63 17.96 8.56
CA GLU A 41 4.86 18.21 7.12
C GLU A 41 5.23 16.92 6.36
N GLN A 42 5.99 16.05 7.00
CA GLN A 42 6.40 14.79 6.39
C GLN A 42 5.21 13.83 6.22
N GLU A 43 4.38 13.66 7.26
CA GLU A 43 3.16 12.85 7.18
C GLU A 43 2.16 13.41 6.16
N GLU A 44 1.97 14.74 6.14
CA GLU A 44 1.11 15.40 5.15
C GLU A 44 1.57 15.10 3.73
N ARG A 45 2.90 15.14 3.47
CA ARG A 45 3.47 14.83 2.17
C ARG A 45 3.34 13.35 1.81
N GLU A 46 3.62 12.46 2.74
CA GLU A 46 3.46 11.01 2.53
C GLU A 46 2.00 10.66 2.20
N HIS A 47 1.06 11.22 2.95
CA HIS A 47 -0.37 11.04 2.74
C HIS A 47 -0.82 11.55 1.37
N ALA A 48 -0.46 12.79 1.03
CA ALA A 48 -0.84 13.38 -0.25
C ALA A 48 -0.20 12.64 -1.44
N THR A 49 1.04 12.17 -1.29
CA THR A 49 1.72 11.34 -2.30
C THR A 49 0.99 10.01 -2.49
N TYR A 50 0.61 9.34 -1.40
CA TYR A 50 -0.18 8.11 -1.46
C TYR A 50 -1.52 8.32 -2.16
N ALA A 51 -2.28 9.36 -1.78
CA ALA A 51 -3.57 9.66 -2.37
C ALA A 51 -3.47 9.96 -3.88
N ALA A 52 -2.51 10.81 -4.27
CA ALA A 52 -2.24 11.10 -5.67
C ALA A 52 -1.81 9.84 -6.43
N GLY A 53 -0.90 9.04 -5.88
CA GLY A 53 -0.43 7.80 -6.51
C GLY A 53 -1.55 6.78 -6.72
N ARG A 54 -2.43 6.61 -5.72
CA ARG A 54 -3.58 5.69 -5.78
C ARG A 54 -4.61 6.09 -6.83
N LEU A 55 -4.78 7.39 -7.06
CA LEU A 55 -5.74 7.94 -8.02
C LEU A 55 -5.11 8.28 -9.39
N GLY A 56 -3.81 8.01 -9.58
CA GLY A 56 -3.09 8.27 -10.83
C GLY A 56 -2.87 9.77 -11.11
N GLY A 57 -2.66 10.57 -10.06
CA GLY A 57 -2.47 12.01 -10.10
C GLY A 57 -1.02 12.48 -10.09
N LEU A 58 -0.87 13.79 -9.92
CA LEU A 58 0.40 14.51 -9.82
C LEU A 58 0.57 15.12 -8.43
N ILE A 59 1.81 15.29 -7.99
CA ILE A 59 2.18 16.02 -6.78
C ILE A 59 2.99 17.27 -7.14
N ALA A 60 2.78 18.36 -6.41
CA ALA A 60 3.55 19.59 -6.59
C ALA A 60 4.95 19.44 -5.96
N THR A 61 5.98 19.77 -6.73
CA THR A 61 7.39 19.82 -6.34
C THR A 61 7.97 21.21 -6.63
N PRO A 62 9.18 21.52 -6.15
CA PRO A 62 9.85 22.79 -6.50
C PRO A 62 10.06 23.00 -8.00
N TYR A 63 10.02 21.94 -8.81
CA TYR A 63 10.24 21.97 -10.25
C TYR A 63 8.94 21.94 -11.08
N GLY A 64 7.78 21.85 -10.42
CA GLY A 64 6.47 21.83 -11.07
C GLY A 64 5.62 20.67 -10.60
N TRP A 65 4.92 20.02 -11.54
CA TRP A 65 4.05 18.89 -11.25
C TRP A 65 4.71 17.59 -11.71
N GLU A 66 4.84 16.63 -10.80
CA GLU A 66 5.44 15.34 -11.08
C GLU A 66 4.41 14.23 -10.85
N ALA A 67 4.50 13.14 -11.64
CA ALA A 67 3.61 12.00 -11.46
C ALA A 67 3.86 11.35 -10.09
N ALA A 68 2.80 11.19 -9.30
CA ALA A 68 2.92 10.53 -8.02
C ALA A 68 3.21 9.03 -8.24
N PRO A 69 4.17 8.45 -7.49
CA PRO A 69 4.47 7.04 -7.62
C PRO A 69 3.27 6.20 -7.16
N MET A 70 3.02 5.09 -7.84
CA MET A 70 1.99 4.15 -7.44
C MET A 70 2.33 3.57 -6.06
N PRO A 71 1.39 3.55 -5.10
CA PRO A 71 1.66 2.97 -3.79
C PRO A 71 1.94 1.47 -3.91
N ALA A 72 2.78 0.97 -3.01
CA ALA A 72 3.05 -0.46 -2.92
C ALA A 72 1.74 -1.23 -2.65
N PRO A 73 1.58 -2.45 -3.21
CA PRO A 73 0.42 -3.27 -2.93
C PRO A 73 0.34 -3.63 -1.44
N GLU A 74 -0.83 -3.41 -0.84
CA GLU A 74 -1.09 -3.71 0.58
C GLU A 74 -1.17 -5.22 0.86
N ILE A 75 -1.50 -6.02 -0.17
CA ILE A 75 -1.59 -7.48 -0.10
C ILE A 75 -0.78 -8.05 -1.25
N THR A 76 0.16 -8.92 -0.93
CA THR A 76 0.95 -9.67 -1.90
C THR A 76 0.44 -11.10 -2.02
N LEU A 77 0.82 -11.78 -3.09
CA LEU A 77 0.47 -13.20 -3.26
C LEU A 77 1.02 -14.06 -2.11
N GLY A 78 2.16 -13.68 -1.53
CA GLY A 78 2.76 -14.38 -0.39
C GLY A 78 1.90 -14.36 0.87
N ASP A 79 1.09 -13.31 1.06
CA ASP A 79 0.22 -13.16 2.23
C ASP A 79 -1.02 -14.07 2.18
N VAL A 80 -1.43 -14.45 0.97
CA VAL A 80 -2.59 -15.33 0.73
C VAL A 80 -2.20 -16.77 0.42
N MET A 81 -0.92 -17.04 0.14
CA MET A 81 -0.44 -18.39 -0.11
C MET A 81 -0.32 -19.18 1.20
N PRO A 82 -0.76 -20.45 1.23
CA PRO A 82 -0.50 -21.32 2.37
C PRO A 82 1.00 -21.43 2.58
N ALA A 83 1.44 -21.35 3.84
CA ALA A 83 2.84 -21.50 4.19
C ALA A 83 3.38 -22.81 3.56
N PRO A 84 4.56 -22.78 2.93
CA PRO A 84 5.13 -23.99 2.35
C PRO A 84 5.26 -25.06 3.44
N ALA A 85 4.74 -26.25 3.16
CA ALA A 85 4.87 -27.39 4.07
C ALA A 85 6.34 -27.55 4.47
N PRO A 86 6.64 -27.88 5.74
CA PRO A 86 8.01 -28.14 6.15
C PRO A 86 8.58 -29.18 5.19
N ARG A 87 9.66 -28.84 4.50
CA ARG A 87 10.47 -29.84 3.82
C ARG A 87 11.10 -30.64 4.94
N ASP A 88 10.47 -31.75 5.30
CA ASP A 88 11.07 -32.77 6.14
C ASP A 88 12.42 -33.11 5.53
N GLY A 89 13.47 -32.55 6.13
CA GLY A 89 14.84 -32.89 5.85
C GLY A 89 14.97 -34.40 6.03
N GLY A 90 15.37 -35.07 4.96
CA GLY A 90 15.38 -36.52 4.85
C GLY A 90 15.87 -37.26 6.11
N ARG A 91 14.96 -37.99 6.74
CA ARG A 91 15.19 -39.40 7.02
C ARG A 91 14.17 -40.22 6.22
N SER A 92 14.62 -40.59 5.03
CA SER A 92 14.06 -41.71 4.29
C SER A 92 14.14 -42.96 5.19
N GLY A 93 13.00 -43.48 5.63
CA GLY A 93 12.97 -44.70 6.43
C GLY A 93 11.74 -44.89 7.31
N GLY A 94 10.53 -44.78 6.73
CA GLY A 94 9.30 -45.02 7.49
C GLY A 94 8.12 -45.50 6.67
N GLY A 95 8.35 -46.00 5.45
CA GLY A 95 7.31 -46.70 4.68
C GLY A 95 7.06 -48.10 5.26
N LEU A 96 5.91 -48.70 4.92
CA LEU A 96 5.44 -50.03 5.31
C LEU A 96 6.50 -51.18 5.28
N LEU A 97 7.61 -50.99 4.56
CA LEU A 97 8.78 -51.87 4.56
C LEU A 97 9.55 -51.93 5.90
N GLY A 98 9.45 -50.91 6.76
CA GLY A 98 10.08 -50.88 8.08
C GLY A 98 9.41 -51.80 9.11
N LEU A 99 8.09 -52.03 8.98
CA LEU A 99 7.34 -52.91 9.90
C LEU A 99 7.60 -54.41 9.66
N LEU A 100 7.95 -54.81 8.43
CA LEU A 100 8.18 -56.21 8.07
C LEU A 100 9.54 -56.75 8.54
N ARG A 101 10.49 -55.87 8.90
CA ARG A 101 11.84 -56.26 9.30
C ARG A 101 11.99 -56.53 10.81
N ARG A 102 10.94 -56.32 11.61
CA ARG A 102 10.95 -56.47 13.08
C ARG A 102 10.35 -57.79 13.59
N ARG A 103 10.06 -58.75 12.69
CA ARG A 103 9.35 -60.00 13.01
C ARG A 103 10.07 -61.30 12.58
N ARG A 104 11.40 -61.27 12.44
CA ARG A 104 12.22 -62.47 12.39
C ARG A 104 13.28 -62.42 13.48
#